data_AF-A0A9Q2FJ75-F1
#
_entry.id   AF-A0A9Q2FJ75-F1
#
_cell.length_a   1.000
_cell.length_b   1.000
_cell.length_c   1.000
_cell.angle_alpha   90.00
_cell.angle_beta   90.00
_cell.angle_gamma   90.00
#
_symmetry.space_group_name_H-M   'P 1'
#
loop_
_entity.id
_entity.type
_entity.pdbx_description
1 polymer ?
#
loop_
_entity_poly.entity_id
_entity_poly.type
_entity_poly.pdbx_seq_one_letter_code
_entity_poly.pdbx_strand_id
1 'polypeptide(L)'
;MTSRTALRMLLLATLAGTVSVPSAEAARVSMSGEDLDLAIPCTGQVRIVVDSTMKDGATLDSSSATQVTMRTGKEEADSRISIATKACAPNGKLTISVSPYTGVSIHDSHDTSFVIKGKLASLDASLDSNAMDVENTQSLDLSMHGSSNVHIGSLERAAQIVASGTSTFTADSAQLTALSAQLTNQASFTISQGDIEALTIVTADSASATVLGNASVATVTANGTGAVNIERVSGPIVRSGSGSVRVGAQNGVVYRSTDATPAPTPAPASPAPEVSAPPPTAIPEPIPATPVAPPPPASAPQTSTPQPSAPPAIQENSASPNGFASAPPQLGPQATLPSQTVAPPSQTPAPEEAAPATTPPVTRQQEPSAPQSAAPSTPAASGAPETPRVDPAPSVPTPAHSKSASDEASKQGG
;
A
#
# COMPACT_ATOMS: atom_id res chain seq x y z
N MET A 1 -35.97 -86.77 37.68
CA MET A 1 -36.88 -85.73 38.19
C MET A 1 -36.05 -84.46 38.34
N THR A 2 -36.11 -83.52 37.39
CA THR A 2 -36.97 -82.29 37.40
C THR A 2 -36.56 -81.27 38.49
N SER A 3 -36.36 -79.96 38.25
CA SER A 3 -36.50 -79.14 37.02
C SER A 3 -35.84 -77.75 37.19
N ARG A 4 -35.35 -77.17 36.07
CA ARG A 4 -35.27 -75.73 35.70
C ARG A 4 -35.11 -74.61 36.76
N THR A 5 -34.00 -73.87 36.65
CA THR A 5 -33.93 -72.37 36.72
C THR A 5 -32.53 -71.97 36.18
N ALA A 6 -32.29 -71.31 35.05
CA ALA A 6 -32.91 -70.19 34.31
C ALA A 6 -32.44 -68.77 34.74
N LEU A 7 -31.51 -68.24 33.93
CA LEU A 7 -31.32 -66.81 33.60
C LEU A 7 -30.54 -65.88 34.56
N ARG A 8 -29.82 -64.90 33.96
CA ARG A 8 -28.97 -63.82 34.52
C ARG A 8 -27.58 -64.29 35.01
N MET A 9 -26.46 -63.62 34.71
CA MET A 9 -26.20 -62.35 34.00
C MET A 9 -25.15 -62.54 32.91
N LEU A 10 -25.37 -61.94 31.73
CA LEU A 10 -24.36 -61.78 30.68
C LEU A 10 -24.52 -60.37 30.09
N LEU A 11 -23.86 -59.38 30.69
CA LEU A 11 -23.65 -58.04 30.14
C LEU A 11 -22.67 -57.26 31.04
N LEU A 12 -21.47 -56.96 30.54
CA LEU A 12 -20.58 -55.88 31.01
C LEU A 12 -19.40 -55.77 30.04
N ALA A 13 -19.71 -55.35 28.81
CA ALA A 13 -18.73 -55.03 27.78
C ALA A 13 -18.86 -53.55 27.40
N THR A 14 -17.72 -52.91 27.18
CA THR A 14 -17.51 -51.71 26.35
C THR A 14 -18.39 -50.48 26.63
N LEU A 15 -17.89 -49.56 27.47
CA LEU A 15 -18.09 -48.11 27.33
C LEU A 15 -16.80 -47.36 27.72
N ALA A 16 -15.77 -47.48 26.88
CA ALA A 16 -14.65 -46.53 26.87
C ALA A 16 -15.04 -45.38 25.92
N GLY A 17 -15.83 -44.44 26.43
CA GLY A 17 -16.25 -43.27 25.66
C GLY A 17 -15.09 -42.31 25.46
N THR A 18 -14.51 -42.28 24.26
CA THR A 18 -13.64 -41.17 23.83
C THR A 18 -14.51 -39.91 23.73
N VAL A 19 -14.43 -39.05 24.76
CA VAL A 19 -15.07 -37.73 24.71
C VAL A 19 -14.30 -36.90 23.70
N SER A 20 -14.81 -36.84 22.47
CA SER A 20 -14.33 -35.94 21.42
C SER A 20 -14.61 -34.51 21.86
N VAL A 21 -13.64 -33.89 22.56
CA VAL A 21 -13.71 -32.47 22.90
C VAL A 21 -13.71 -31.71 21.58
N PRO A 22 -14.75 -30.93 21.24
CA PRO A 22 -14.69 -30.09 20.05
C PRO A 22 -13.54 -29.10 20.23
N SER A 23 -12.59 -29.10 19.30
CA SER A 23 -11.62 -28.01 19.23
C SER A 23 -12.42 -26.71 19.08
N ALA A 24 -12.17 -25.73 19.94
CA ALA A 24 -12.76 -24.42 19.83
C ALA A 24 -12.15 -23.73 18.61
N GLU A 25 -12.71 -24.01 17.43
CA GLU A 25 -12.34 -23.37 16.19
C GLU A 25 -12.68 -21.89 16.30
N ALA A 26 -11.65 -21.04 16.22
CA ALA A 26 -11.79 -19.60 16.25
C ALA A 26 -12.80 -19.18 15.17
N ALA A 27 -13.92 -18.58 15.57
CA ALA A 27 -15.02 -18.22 14.69
C ALA A 27 -14.61 -17.13 13.68
N ARG A 28 -14.04 -17.57 12.55
CA ARG A 28 -13.61 -16.68 11.46
C ARG A 28 -14.80 -15.86 10.97
N VAL A 29 -14.66 -14.54 10.97
CA VAL A 29 -15.70 -13.65 10.43
C VAL A 29 -15.32 -13.32 9.00
N SER A 30 -16.06 -13.88 8.04
CA SER A 30 -15.89 -13.62 6.61
C SER A 30 -16.83 -12.52 6.12
N MET A 31 -16.31 -11.58 5.35
CA MET A 31 -17.04 -10.47 4.75
C MET A 31 -16.65 -10.36 3.27
N SER A 32 -17.62 -10.20 2.37
CA SER A 32 -17.38 -9.92 0.95
C SER A 32 -17.12 -8.44 0.72
N GLY A 33 -16.23 -8.11 -0.22
CA GLY A 33 -15.80 -6.75 -0.47
C GLY A 33 -14.50 -6.63 -1.26
N GLU A 34 -14.53 -5.69 -2.21
CA GLU A 34 -13.44 -5.38 -3.14
C GLU A 34 -12.35 -4.53 -2.47
N ASP A 35 -12.70 -3.73 -1.47
CA ASP A 35 -11.76 -2.90 -0.72
C ASP A 35 -11.82 -3.16 0.79
N LEU A 36 -10.65 -3.23 1.43
CA LEU A 36 -10.45 -3.31 2.87
C LEU A 36 -9.89 -2.00 3.40
N ASP A 37 -10.65 -1.36 4.29
CA ASP A 37 -10.33 -0.11 4.95
C ASP A 37 -9.95 -0.34 6.42
N LEU A 38 -8.79 0.16 6.82
CA LEU A 38 -8.20 -0.07 8.14
C LEU A 38 -7.95 1.26 8.85
N ALA A 39 -8.73 1.51 9.92
CA ALA A 39 -8.56 2.62 10.85
C ALA A 39 -8.18 2.09 12.23
N ILE A 40 -6.90 1.71 12.38
CA ILE A 40 -6.41 0.90 13.51
C ILE A 40 -5.25 1.61 14.23
N PRO A 41 -5.52 2.72 14.96
CA PRO A 41 -4.51 3.38 15.78
C PRO A 41 -4.04 2.51 16.96
N CYS A 42 -2.82 2.78 17.44
CA CYS A 42 -2.23 2.21 18.66
C CYS A 42 -2.22 0.67 18.75
N THR A 43 -2.16 -0.08 17.65
CA THR A 43 -2.24 -1.56 17.68
C THR A 43 -0.88 -2.20 17.45
N GLY A 44 -0.41 -2.99 18.42
CA GLY A 44 0.96 -3.51 18.43
C GLY A 44 1.40 -4.19 17.13
N GLN A 45 0.57 -5.05 16.53
CA GLN A 45 0.80 -5.57 15.19
C GLN A 45 -0.50 -5.88 14.43
N VAL A 46 -0.60 -5.42 13.19
CA VAL A 46 -1.61 -5.84 12.21
C VAL A 46 -0.92 -6.68 11.13
N ARG A 47 -1.38 -7.92 10.96
CA ARG A 47 -0.91 -8.84 9.93
C ARG A 47 -1.99 -9.03 8.88
N ILE A 48 -1.66 -8.76 7.63
CA ILE A 48 -2.51 -9.03 6.47
C ILE A 48 -1.88 -10.19 5.70
N VAL A 49 -2.66 -11.22 5.41
CA VAL A 49 -2.23 -12.39 4.63
C VAL A 49 -3.09 -12.48 3.38
N VAL A 50 -2.48 -12.41 2.21
CA VAL A 50 -3.21 -12.63 0.96
C VAL A 50 -3.44 -14.13 0.78
N ASP A 51 -4.70 -14.55 0.85
CA ASP A 51 -5.13 -15.92 0.60
C ASP A 51 -5.56 -16.08 -0.86
N SER A 52 -4.69 -16.65 -1.68
CA SER A 52 -4.95 -16.93 -3.10
C SER A 52 -6.14 -17.88 -3.37
N THR A 53 -6.69 -18.55 -2.34
CA THR A 53 -7.89 -19.39 -2.47
C THR A 53 -9.19 -18.60 -2.24
N MET A 54 -9.11 -17.41 -1.62
CA MET A 54 -10.24 -16.50 -1.51
C MET A 54 -10.51 -15.83 -2.86
N LYS A 55 -11.76 -15.91 -3.32
CA LYS A 55 -12.20 -15.26 -4.57
C LYS A 55 -12.46 -13.77 -4.41
N ASP A 56 -12.87 -13.37 -3.21
CA ASP A 56 -13.31 -12.02 -2.85
C ASP A 56 -13.25 -11.89 -1.31
N GLY A 57 -13.18 -10.64 -0.82
CA GLY A 57 -13.43 -10.28 0.56
C GLY A 57 -12.25 -10.41 1.52
N ALA A 58 -12.58 -10.26 2.80
CA ALA A 58 -11.66 -10.39 3.92
C ALA A 58 -12.23 -11.33 5.01
N THR A 59 -11.34 -12.02 5.71
CA THR A 59 -11.66 -12.82 6.89
C THR A 59 -10.85 -12.33 8.08
N LEU A 60 -11.51 -12.18 9.23
CA LEU A 60 -10.84 -11.83 10.49
C LEU A 60 -10.66 -13.06 11.37
N ASP A 61 -9.47 -13.20 11.97
CA ASP A 61 -9.25 -14.19 13.03
C ASP A 61 -10.02 -13.80 14.32
N SER A 62 -10.77 -14.76 14.86
CA SER A 62 -11.72 -14.54 15.96
C SER A 62 -11.06 -14.12 17.26
N SER A 63 -9.78 -14.45 17.47
CA SER A 63 -9.02 -14.04 18.66
C SER A 63 -8.99 -12.53 18.86
N SER A 64 -9.15 -11.77 17.76
CA SER A 64 -9.02 -10.32 17.72
C SER A 64 -10.37 -9.61 17.50
N ALA A 65 -11.43 -10.35 17.16
CA ALA A 65 -12.75 -9.82 16.81
C ALA A 65 -13.46 -9.04 17.94
N THR A 66 -13.06 -9.24 19.20
CA THR A 66 -13.62 -8.49 20.34
C THR A 66 -13.11 -7.04 20.41
N GLN A 67 -11.88 -6.79 19.96
CA GLN A 67 -11.18 -5.50 20.06
C GLN A 67 -11.56 -4.53 18.93
N VAL A 68 -12.01 -5.05 17.78
CA VAL A 68 -12.40 -4.27 16.61
C VAL A 68 -13.92 -4.15 16.46
N THR A 69 -14.34 -3.15 15.70
CA THR A 69 -15.63 -3.11 14.98
C THR A 69 -15.37 -3.35 13.51
N MET A 70 -16.14 -4.25 12.91
CA MET A 70 -16.17 -4.46 11.46
C MET A 70 -17.50 -3.98 10.91
N ARG A 71 -17.49 -3.35 9.73
CA ARG A 71 -18.68 -2.92 8.99
C ARG A 71 -18.50 -3.20 7.50
N THR A 72 -19.48 -3.82 6.85
CA THR A 72 -19.61 -3.77 5.39
C THR A 72 -20.39 -2.50 5.02
N GLY A 73 -19.78 -1.65 4.20
CA GLY A 73 -20.47 -0.59 3.45
C GLY A 73 -20.67 -1.03 2.00
N LYS A 74 -21.72 -0.49 1.36
CA LYS A 74 -21.84 -0.47 -0.09
C LYS A 74 -21.99 0.97 -0.52
N GLU A 75 -21.01 1.49 -1.26
CA GLU A 75 -20.93 2.90 -1.64
C GLU A 75 -21.03 3.00 -3.17
N GLU A 76 -22.23 3.36 -3.65
CA GLU A 76 -22.66 3.63 -5.04
C GLU A 76 -22.40 2.54 -6.11
N ALA A 77 -21.22 1.93 -6.17
CA ALA A 77 -20.90 0.73 -6.93
C ALA A 77 -20.18 -0.33 -6.08
N ASP A 78 -19.24 0.10 -5.22
CA ASP A 78 -18.19 -0.75 -4.65
C ASP A 78 -18.54 -1.28 -3.25
N SER A 79 -18.02 -2.46 -2.92
CA SER A 79 -18.27 -3.13 -1.64
C SER A 79 -17.06 -3.00 -0.70
N ARG A 80 -17.17 -2.18 0.35
CA ARG A 80 -16.06 -1.83 1.25
C ARG A 80 -16.19 -2.50 2.63
N ILE A 81 -15.13 -3.11 3.10
CA ILE A 81 -15.01 -3.70 4.45
C ILE A 81 -14.19 -2.73 5.31
N SER A 82 -14.82 -2.05 6.26
CA SER A 82 -14.11 -1.17 7.21
C SER A 82 -13.89 -1.89 8.54
N ILE A 83 -12.63 -1.93 8.98
CA ILE A 83 -12.20 -2.48 10.28
C ILE A 83 -11.55 -1.36 11.09
N ALA A 84 -12.16 -1.03 12.22
CA ALA A 84 -11.66 -0.02 13.15
C ALA A 84 -11.50 -0.58 14.57
N THR A 85 -10.47 -0.17 15.31
CA THR A 85 -10.33 -0.53 16.73
C THR A 85 -11.21 0.32 17.64
N LYS A 86 -11.81 -0.30 18.66
CA LYS A 86 -12.66 0.41 19.65
C LYS A 86 -11.86 1.25 20.64
N ALA A 87 -10.60 0.88 20.89
CA ALA A 87 -9.68 1.51 21.83
C ALA A 87 -8.24 1.12 21.49
N CYS A 88 -7.27 1.95 21.90
CA CYS A 88 -5.85 1.69 21.72
C CYS A 88 -5.41 0.38 22.41
N ALA A 89 -4.67 -0.46 21.68
CA ALA A 89 -4.27 -1.80 22.11
C ALA A 89 -2.79 -2.07 21.75
N PRO A 90 -1.81 -1.49 22.47
CA PRO A 90 -0.40 -1.53 22.07
C PRO A 90 0.23 -2.93 22.08
N ASN A 91 -0.41 -3.91 22.72
CA ASN A 91 -0.04 -5.33 22.67
C ASN A 91 -1.02 -6.18 21.84
N GLY A 92 -2.01 -5.54 21.21
CA GLY A 92 -3.00 -6.15 20.34
C GLY A 92 -2.34 -6.72 19.10
N LYS A 93 -2.85 -7.88 18.68
CA LYS A 93 -2.45 -8.53 17.42
C LYS A 93 -3.71 -8.78 16.61
N LEU A 94 -3.73 -8.26 15.40
CA LEU A 94 -4.80 -8.46 14.44
C LEU A 94 -4.26 -9.32 13.28
N THR A 95 -4.98 -10.37 12.90
CA THR A 95 -4.70 -11.11 11.66
C THR A 95 -5.93 -11.08 10.78
N ILE A 96 -5.74 -10.57 9.56
CA ILE A 96 -6.75 -10.45 8.51
C ILE A 96 -6.24 -11.27 7.33
N SER A 97 -7.09 -12.11 6.73
CA SER A 97 -6.78 -12.74 5.44
C SER A 97 -7.64 -12.09 4.35
N VAL A 98 -7.05 -11.73 3.21
CA VAL A 98 -7.73 -11.00 2.12
C VAL A 98 -7.58 -11.73 0.78
N SER A 99 -8.50 -11.50 -0.15
CA SER A 99 -8.32 -11.96 -1.52
C SER A 99 -7.15 -11.22 -2.22
N PRO A 100 -6.49 -11.82 -3.23
CA PRO A 100 -5.43 -11.15 -4.00
C PRO A 100 -5.93 -9.99 -4.87
N TYR A 101 -7.25 -9.87 -5.04
CA TYR A 101 -7.90 -8.80 -5.80
C TYR A 101 -8.37 -7.65 -4.91
N THR A 102 -8.37 -7.84 -3.59
CA THR A 102 -8.84 -6.85 -2.63
C THR A 102 -7.85 -5.70 -2.50
N GLY A 103 -8.30 -4.47 -2.69
CA GLY A 103 -7.54 -3.26 -2.38
C GLY A 103 -7.41 -3.06 -0.87
N VAL A 104 -6.29 -2.54 -0.40
CA VAL A 104 -6.07 -2.26 1.03
C VAL A 104 -5.80 -0.77 1.23
N SER A 105 -6.66 -0.09 1.98
CA SER A 105 -6.52 1.29 2.42
C SER A 105 -6.23 1.34 3.93
N ILE A 106 -5.17 2.04 4.31
CA ILE A 106 -4.74 2.20 5.71
C ILE A 106 -4.74 3.69 6.06
N HIS A 107 -5.54 4.08 7.04
CA HIS A 107 -5.70 5.47 7.45
C HIS A 107 -5.61 5.61 8.98
N ASP A 108 -5.25 6.82 9.46
CA ASP A 108 -5.22 7.22 10.88
C ASP A 108 -4.59 6.16 11.83
N SER A 109 -3.55 5.49 11.35
CA SER A 109 -2.95 4.37 12.06
C SER A 109 -1.59 4.80 12.57
N HIS A 110 -1.54 5.47 13.72
CA HIS A 110 -0.29 5.77 14.45
C HIS A 110 0.11 4.61 15.37
N ASP A 111 1.39 4.55 15.78
CA ASP A 111 1.94 3.56 16.74
C ASP A 111 1.62 2.07 16.42
N THR A 112 1.47 1.75 15.14
CA THR A 112 1.02 0.43 14.64
C THR A 112 2.03 -0.18 13.68
N SER A 113 2.36 -1.46 13.87
CA SER A 113 3.24 -2.21 12.96
C SER A 113 2.42 -3.06 11.98
N PHE A 114 2.56 -2.79 10.69
CA PHE A 114 1.89 -3.54 9.62
C PHE A 114 2.82 -4.57 8.99
N VAL A 115 2.31 -5.79 8.77
CA VAL A 115 3.02 -6.86 8.05
C VAL A 115 2.08 -7.49 7.04
N ILE A 116 2.33 -7.26 5.75
CA ILE A 116 1.54 -7.76 4.62
C ILE A 116 2.32 -8.87 3.93
N LYS A 117 1.75 -10.08 3.85
CA LYS A 117 2.36 -11.25 3.19
C LYS A 117 1.53 -11.73 2.02
N GLY A 118 2.19 -12.15 0.95
CA GLY A 118 1.61 -12.35 -0.38
C GLY A 118 1.54 -11.06 -1.22
N LYS A 119 0.74 -11.09 -2.28
CA LYS A 119 0.71 -10.05 -3.33
C LYS A 119 -0.63 -9.31 -3.37
N LEU A 120 -0.59 -8.00 -3.13
CA LEU A 120 -1.76 -7.12 -3.22
C LEU A 120 -1.94 -6.52 -4.63
N ALA A 121 -3.20 -6.31 -5.04
CA ALA A 121 -3.56 -5.56 -6.24
C ALA A 121 -3.32 -4.05 -6.07
N SER A 122 -3.61 -3.50 -4.89
CA SER A 122 -3.36 -2.11 -4.53
C SER A 122 -3.16 -1.96 -3.02
N LEU A 123 -2.34 -0.97 -2.66
CA LEU A 123 -2.11 -0.51 -1.30
C LEU A 123 -2.15 1.03 -1.31
N ASP A 124 -3.08 1.59 -0.55
CA ASP A 124 -3.13 3.00 -0.15
C ASP A 124 -2.81 3.04 1.36
N ALA A 125 -1.84 3.86 1.77
CA ALA A 125 -1.49 3.98 3.17
C ALA A 125 -1.08 5.40 3.57
N SER A 126 -1.63 5.87 4.69
CA SER A 126 -1.20 7.08 5.39
C SER A 126 -0.65 6.69 6.77
N LEU A 127 0.63 6.98 7.00
CA LEU A 127 1.40 6.52 8.16
C LEU A 127 2.04 7.71 8.90
N ASP A 128 1.95 7.70 10.24
CA ASP A 128 2.67 8.64 11.11
C ASP A 128 3.41 7.87 12.21
N SER A 129 4.74 7.80 12.04
CA SER A 129 5.68 7.13 12.95
C SER A 129 5.43 5.62 13.11
N ASN A 130 5.14 4.93 12.01
CA ASN A 130 4.85 3.49 11.95
C ASN A 130 5.98 2.64 11.38
N ALA A 131 5.85 1.31 11.51
CA ALA A 131 6.62 0.35 10.71
C ALA A 131 5.69 -0.45 9.79
N MET A 132 6.07 -0.63 8.52
CA MET A 132 5.33 -1.44 7.55
C MET A 132 6.29 -2.32 6.74
N ASP A 133 6.00 -3.63 6.68
CA ASP A 133 6.71 -4.61 5.84
C ASP A 133 5.70 -5.26 4.87
N VAL A 134 5.86 -5.05 3.58
CA VAL A 134 5.00 -5.58 2.50
C VAL A 134 5.81 -6.50 1.61
N GLU A 135 5.27 -7.67 1.30
CA GLU A 135 5.97 -8.60 0.42
C GLU A 135 5.90 -8.16 -1.05
N ASN A 136 4.70 -7.98 -1.62
CA ASN A 136 4.52 -7.50 -2.99
C ASN A 136 3.25 -6.63 -3.13
N THR A 137 3.29 -5.56 -3.92
CA THR A 137 2.09 -4.81 -4.34
C THR A 137 2.16 -4.35 -5.80
N GLN A 138 1.01 -4.33 -6.49
CA GLN A 138 0.88 -3.85 -7.88
C GLN A 138 0.41 -2.41 -8.01
N SER A 139 0.03 -1.75 -6.93
CA SER A 139 -0.11 -0.30 -6.90
C SER A 139 0.16 0.20 -5.51
N LEU A 140 0.88 1.31 -5.42
CA LEU A 140 1.15 1.99 -4.17
C LEU A 140 0.73 3.45 -4.28
N ASP A 141 -0.12 3.91 -3.38
CA ASP A 141 -0.12 5.30 -2.94
C ASP A 141 0.25 5.31 -1.46
N LEU A 142 1.17 6.19 -1.07
CA LEU A 142 1.81 6.12 0.24
C LEU A 142 2.18 7.51 0.75
N SER A 143 1.53 7.93 1.83
CA SER A 143 1.90 9.11 2.60
C SER A 143 2.62 8.68 3.89
N MET A 144 3.82 9.20 4.11
CA MET A 144 4.68 8.87 5.25
C MET A 144 5.08 10.15 5.99
N HIS A 145 4.75 10.20 7.27
CA HIS A 145 5.09 11.30 8.17
C HIS A 145 5.87 10.82 9.39
N GLY A 146 6.40 11.78 10.14
CA GLY A 146 7.12 11.54 11.39
C GLY A 146 8.38 10.69 11.20
N SER A 147 8.40 9.51 11.82
CA SER A 147 9.54 8.57 11.82
C SER A 147 9.25 7.24 11.11
N SER A 148 8.26 7.22 10.20
CA SER A 148 7.77 5.99 9.57
C SER A 148 8.85 5.21 8.80
N ASN A 149 8.90 3.89 8.93
CA ASN A 149 9.75 2.98 8.18
C ASN A 149 8.90 2.02 7.34
N VAL A 150 9.13 2.00 6.03
CA VAL A 150 8.40 1.16 5.07
C VAL A 150 9.39 0.35 4.25
N HIS A 151 9.17 -0.96 4.23
CA HIS A 151 9.89 -1.95 3.45
C HIS A 151 8.92 -2.67 2.50
N ILE A 152 9.27 -2.77 1.22
CA ILE A 152 8.47 -3.47 0.20
C ILE A 152 9.36 -4.39 -0.65
N GLY A 153 9.10 -5.70 -0.67
CA GLY A 153 9.89 -6.64 -1.49
C GLY A 153 9.79 -6.35 -3.00
N SER A 154 8.57 -6.30 -3.53
CA SER A 154 8.33 -5.97 -4.94
C SER A 154 7.25 -4.91 -5.16
N LEU A 155 7.58 -3.93 -5.98
CA LEU A 155 6.64 -2.95 -6.56
C LEU A 155 6.41 -3.27 -8.04
N GLU A 156 5.17 -3.51 -8.42
CA GLU A 156 4.77 -3.68 -9.82
C GLU A 156 3.87 -2.53 -10.30
N ARG A 157 3.81 -2.33 -11.64
CA ARG A 157 2.92 -1.40 -12.35
C ARG A 157 3.09 0.08 -12.00
N ALA A 158 2.66 0.58 -10.84
CA ALA A 158 2.75 2.01 -10.53
C ALA A 158 2.89 2.32 -9.02
N ALA A 159 3.64 3.37 -8.69
CA ALA A 159 3.79 3.84 -7.31
C ALA A 159 3.84 5.38 -7.19
N GLN A 160 3.16 5.91 -6.18
CA GLN A 160 3.22 7.28 -5.70
C GLN A 160 3.60 7.28 -4.22
N ILE A 161 4.58 8.11 -3.85
CA ILE A 161 5.11 8.18 -2.48
C ILE A 161 5.31 9.65 -2.11
N VAL A 162 4.79 10.05 -0.95
CA VAL A 162 4.99 11.36 -0.33
C VAL A 162 5.56 11.12 1.06
N ALA A 163 6.77 11.59 1.35
CA ALA A 163 7.47 11.29 2.59
C ALA A 163 8.08 12.55 3.23
N SER A 164 7.90 12.72 4.55
CA SER A 164 8.42 13.85 5.32
C SER A 164 9.04 13.41 6.65
N GLY A 165 9.56 14.38 7.43
CA GLY A 165 10.18 14.10 8.73
C GLY A 165 11.51 13.34 8.59
N THR A 166 11.60 12.18 9.24
CA THR A 166 12.75 11.25 9.19
C THR A 166 12.35 9.89 8.62
N SER A 167 11.28 9.87 7.82
CA SER A 167 10.70 8.64 7.30
C SER A 167 11.62 7.95 6.27
N THR A 168 11.56 6.62 6.23
CA THR A 168 12.48 5.77 5.47
C THR A 168 11.70 4.78 4.61
N PHE A 169 11.80 4.92 3.29
CA PHE A 169 11.21 4.00 2.33
C PHE A 169 12.29 3.16 1.65
N THR A 170 12.07 1.85 1.60
CA THR A 170 12.94 0.88 0.94
C THR A 170 12.12 -0.09 0.11
N ALA A 171 12.57 -0.38 -1.12
CA ALA A 171 12.05 -1.48 -1.91
C ALA A 171 13.16 -2.32 -2.55
N ASP A 172 13.03 -3.65 -2.48
CA ASP A 172 14.05 -4.56 -3.02
C ASP A 172 14.02 -4.60 -4.54
N SER A 173 12.83 -4.58 -5.15
CA SER A 173 12.68 -4.53 -6.61
C SER A 173 11.49 -3.67 -7.08
N ALA A 174 11.66 -3.03 -8.24
CA ALA A 174 10.60 -2.26 -8.89
C ALA A 174 10.48 -2.59 -10.39
N GLN A 175 9.27 -2.87 -10.86
CA GLN A 175 8.92 -3.03 -12.27
C GLN A 175 7.71 -2.12 -12.56
N LEU A 176 7.99 -0.86 -12.88
CA LEU A 176 7.00 0.22 -12.85
C LEU A 176 6.89 0.93 -14.20
N THR A 177 5.67 1.15 -14.69
CA THR A 177 5.42 2.08 -15.79
C THR A 177 5.52 3.53 -15.31
N ALA A 178 5.19 3.79 -14.03
CA ALA A 178 5.34 5.11 -13.42
C ALA A 178 5.74 5.04 -11.94
N LEU A 179 6.69 5.89 -11.55
CA LEU A 179 7.05 6.15 -10.16
C LEU A 179 7.10 7.66 -9.91
N SER A 180 6.41 8.12 -8.87
CA SER A 180 6.49 9.49 -8.36
C SER A 180 6.88 9.47 -6.88
N ALA A 181 7.93 10.20 -6.51
CA ALA A 181 8.39 10.35 -5.13
C ALA A 181 8.57 11.82 -4.77
N GLN A 182 7.92 12.27 -3.69
CA GLN A 182 8.07 13.62 -3.12
C GLN A 182 8.60 13.51 -1.69
N LEU A 183 9.81 14.02 -1.43
CA LEU A 183 10.54 13.78 -0.18
C LEU A 183 10.96 15.12 0.45
N THR A 184 10.70 15.31 1.74
CA THR A 184 11.06 16.55 2.47
C THR A 184 11.76 16.27 3.79
N ASN A 185 12.29 17.33 4.43
CA ASN A 185 13.05 17.28 5.67
C ASN A 185 14.28 16.36 5.62
N GLN A 186 14.21 15.16 6.18
CA GLN A 186 15.27 14.16 6.25
C GLN A 186 14.78 12.79 5.75
N ALA A 187 13.68 12.76 4.98
CA ALA A 187 13.15 11.52 4.43
C ALA A 187 14.16 10.84 3.48
N SER A 188 14.26 9.51 3.55
CA SER A 188 15.15 8.72 2.68
C SER A 188 14.36 7.71 1.85
N PHE A 189 14.65 7.64 0.56
CA PHE A 189 14.01 6.73 -0.38
C PHE A 189 15.05 5.86 -1.09
N THR A 190 14.86 4.54 -1.10
CA THR A 190 15.76 3.60 -1.79
C THR A 190 14.99 2.55 -2.59
N ILE A 191 15.38 2.36 -3.86
CA ILE A 191 15.06 1.16 -4.66
C ILE A 191 16.37 0.43 -4.95
N SER A 192 16.44 -0.85 -4.58
CA SER A 192 17.67 -1.67 -4.66
C SER A 192 17.94 -2.25 -6.06
N GLN A 193 16.91 -2.44 -6.90
CA GLN A 193 17.01 -2.82 -8.31
C GLN A 193 15.68 -2.61 -9.03
N GLY A 194 15.68 -2.55 -10.36
CA GLY A 194 14.44 -2.50 -11.13
C GLY A 194 14.53 -1.80 -12.48
N ASP A 195 13.39 -1.82 -13.18
CA ASP A 195 13.14 -1.08 -14.41
C ASP A 195 11.90 -0.18 -14.23
N ILE A 196 12.06 1.10 -14.55
CA ILE A 196 11.04 2.14 -14.35
C ILE A 196 10.88 2.89 -15.68
N GLU A 197 9.70 2.89 -16.28
CA GLU A 197 9.51 3.61 -17.56
C GLU A 197 9.55 5.13 -17.34
N ALA A 198 8.69 5.67 -16.47
CA ALA A 198 8.66 7.08 -16.10
C ALA A 198 9.00 7.31 -14.61
N LEU A 199 10.14 7.96 -14.36
CA LEU A 199 10.62 8.32 -13.02
C LEU A 199 10.43 9.83 -12.75
N THR A 200 9.73 10.17 -11.66
CA THR A 200 9.66 11.54 -11.13
C THR A 200 10.12 11.57 -9.67
N ILE A 201 11.13 12.38 -9.36
CA ILE A 201 11.64 12.57 -8.00
C ILE A 201 11.67 14.07 -7.68
N VAL A 202 11.05 14.45 -6.56
CA VAL A 202 11.12 15.79 -5.98
C VAL A 202 11.71 15.66 -4.57
N THR A 203 12.81 16.35 -4.28
CA THR A 203 13.38 16.42 -2.92
C THR A 203 13.49 17.86 -2.43
N ALA A 204 13.32 18.03 -1.12
CA ALA A 204 13.53 19.27 -0.38
C ALA A 204 14.43 19.05 0.85
N ASP A 205 14.94 20.15 1.42
CA ASP A 205 15.76 20.16 2.64
C ASP A 205 16.99 19.23 2.56
N SER A 206 17.05 18.20 3.41
CA SER A 206 18.09 17.16 3.44
C SER A 206 17.59 15.80 2.95
N ALA A 207 16.40 15.73 2.33
CA ALA A 207 15.81 14.48 1.86
C ALA A 207 16.59 13.86 0.70
N SER A 208 16.71 12.54 0.69
CA SER A 208 17.58 11.81 -0.25
C SER A 208 16.87 10.66 -0.95
N ALA A 209 17.27 10.40 -2.19
CA ALA A 209 16.70 9.35 -3.03
C ALA A 209 17.82 8.56 -3.73
N THR A 210 17.74 7.23 -3.70
CA THR A 210 18.66 6.34 -4.41
C THR A 210 17.89 5.28 -5.20
N VAL A 211 18.10 5.23 -6.51
CA VAL A 211 17.46 4.26 -7.41
C VAL A 211 18.56 3.47 -8.10
N LEU A 212 18.81 2.25 -7.63
CA LEU A 212 19.81 1.31 -8.17
C LEU A 212 19.25 0.48 -9.34
N GLY A 213 18.56 1.15 -10.27
CA GLY A 213 17.88 0.53 -11.40
C GLY A 213 17.95 1.38 -12.67
N ASN A 214 17.26 0.92 -13.71
CA ASN A 214 17.16 1.63 -14.98
C ASN A 214 15.87 2.45 -15.03
N ALA A 215 15.97 3.73 -15.34
CA ALA A 215 14.82 4.55 -15.74
C ALA A 215 14.82 4.81 -17.26
N SER A 216 13.67 4.74 -17.93
CA SER A 216 13.59 5.10 -19.35
C SER A 216 13.56 6.62 -19.53
N VAL A 217 12.74 7.33 -18.75
CA VAL A 217 12.77 8.81 -18.65
C VAL A 217 12.81 9.24 -17.20
N ALA A 218 13.47 10.36 -16.90
CA ALA A 218 13.58 10.88 -15.53
C ALA A 218 13.35 12.39 -15.44
N THR A 219 12.49 12.81 -14.49
CA THR A 219 12.36 14.20 -14.07
C THR A 219 12.79 14.31 -12.61
N VAL A 220 13.80 15.12 -12.33
CA VAL A 220 14.36 15.28 -10.98
C VAL A 220 14.38 16.76 -10.59
N THR A 221 13.73 17.09 -9.48
CA THR A 221 13.77 18.41 -8.85
C THR A 221 14.37 18.25 -7.46
N ALA A 222 15.64 18.61 -7.30
CA ALA A 222 16.35 18.47 -6.02
C ALA A 222 16.61 19.85 -5.42
N ASN A 223 15.99 20.17 -4.28
CA ASN A 223 16.18 21.42 -3.57
C ASN A 223 16.81 21.18 -2.21
N GLY A 224 17.85 21.95 -1.85
CA GLY A 224 18.53 21.83 -0.56
C GLY A 224 19.83 21.02 -0.61
N THR A 225 20.19 20.39 0.51
CA THR A 225 21.45 19.67 0.74
C THR A 225 21.38 18.17 0.43
N GLY A 226 20.17 17.64 0.25
CA GLY A 226 19.93 16.25 -0.12
C GLY A 226 20.53 15.84 -1.48
N ALA A 227 20.67 14.53 -1.68
CA ALA A 227 21.19 13.96 -2.91
C ALA A 227 20.21 12.98 -3.56
N VAL A 228 20.08 13.06 -4.88
CA VAL A 228 19.36 12.09 -5.72
C VAL A 228 20.39 11.31 -6.55
N ASN A 229 20.46 10.00 -6.34
CA ASN A 229 21.31 9.09 -7.10
C ASN A 229 20.43 8.16 -7.93
N ILE A 230 20.66 8.09 -9.25
CA ILE A 230 20.01 7.12 -10.13
C ILE A 230 21.11 6.34 -10.85
N GLU A 231 21.05 5.02 -10.86
CA GLU A 231 22.07 4.20 -11.48
C GLU A 231 22.12 4.44 -12.99
N ARG A 232 21.01 4.26 -13.70
CA ARG A 232 20.94 4.47 -15.15
C ARG A 232 19.66 5.20 -15.56
N VAL A 233 19.80 6.13 -16.50
CA VAL A 233 18.69 6.64 -17.31
C VAL A 233 19.04 6.41 -18.78
N SER A 234 18.17 5.75 -19.54
CA SER A 234 18.44 5.43 -20.96
C SER A 234 17.97 6.51 -21.95
N GLY A 235 16.96 7.28 -21.57
CA GLY A 235 16.37 8.37 -22.36
C GLY A 235 16.59 9.76 -21.77
N PRO A 236 15.72 10.74 -22.08
CA PRO A 236 15.85 12.11 -21.58
C PRO A 236 15.80 12.21 -20.05
N ILE A 237 16.60 13.12 -19.52
CA ILE A 237 16.55 13.54 -18.12
C ILE A 237 16.38 15.05 -17.99
N VAL A 238 15.35 15.46 -17.25
CA VAL A 238 15.14 16.84 -16.80
C VAL A 238 15.66 16.97 -15.38
N ARG A 239 16.50 17.97 -15.11
CA ARG A 239 17.02 18.28 -13.77
C ARG A 239 16.74 19.73 -13.42
N SER A 240 16.26 19.99 -12.21
CA SER A 240 16.06 21.33 -11.68
C SER A 240 16.35 21.39 -10.17
N GLY A 241 16.44 22.62 -9.64
CA GLY A 241 16.76 22.89 -8.24
C GLY A 241 18.27 23.05 -7.95
N SER A 242 18.61 23.23 -6.68
CA SER A 242 19.97 23.51 -6.18
C SER A 242 20.73 22.31 -5.61
N GLY A 243 20.05 21.17 -5.43
CA GLY A 243 20.58 19.97 -4.80
C GLY A 243 21.43 19.08 -5.72
N SER A 244 22.02 18.02 -5.17
CA SER A 244 22.92 17.14 -5.91
C SER A 244 22.13 16.05 -6.66
N VAL A 245 22.28 15.98 -7.99
CA VAL A 245 21.69 14.91 -8.81
C VAL A 245 22.78 14.16 -9.58
N ARG A 246 22.94 12.87 -9.29
CA ARG A 246 23.96 11.96 -9.88
C ARG A 246 23.28 10.88 -10.71
N VAL A 247 23.79 10.65 -11.92
CA VAL A 247 23.32 9.59 -12.83
C VAL A 247 24.51 8.89 -13.46
N GLY A 248 24.44 7.57 -13.65
CA GLY A 248 25.54 6.75 -14.19
C GLY A 248 26.54 6.30 -13.14
N ALA A 249 26.31 6.63 -11.87
CA ALA A 249 27.27 6.44 -10.79
C ALA A 249 27.19 5.06 -10.13
N GLN A 250 27.37 3.98 -10.91
CA GLN A 250 28.10 2.84 -10.35
C GLN A 250 29.54 3.32 -10.13
N ASN A 251 29.88 3.68 -8.88
CA ASN A 251 31.22 4.13 -8.48
C ASN A 251 31.81 5.29 -9.33
N GLY A 252 31.07 6.39 -9.45
CA GLY A 252 31.68 7.72 -9.62
C GLY A 252 31.88 8.28 -11.04
N VAL A 253 31.37 7.64 -12.10
CA VAL A 253 31.41 8.25 -13.45
C VAL A 253 30.17 9.11 -13.68
N VAL A 254 30.32 10.42 -13.49
CA VAL A 254 29.27 11.40 -13.82
C VAL A 254 29.21 11.60 -15.33
N TYR A 255 28.19 11.05 -16.00
CA TYR A 255 27.84 11.47 -17.35
C TYR A 255 27.25 12.89 -17.29
N ARG A 256 28.15 13.87 -17.42
CA ARG A 256 27.79 15.26 -17.71
C ARG A 256 27.32 15.29 -19.15
N SER A 257 26.05 15.58 -19.40
CA SER A 257 25.55 15.85 -20.75
C SER A 257 26.49 16.89 -21.36
N THR A 258 27.17 16.51 -22.44
CA THR A 258 28.07 17.42 -23.13
C THR A 258 27.18 18.45 -23.80
N ASP A 259 27.33 19.70 -23.39
CA ASP A 259 26.57 20.82 -23.96
C ASP A 259 26.79 20.86 -25.47
N ALA A 260 25.78 21.31 -26.22
CA ALA A 260 25.79 21.21 -27.67
C ALA A 260 27.05 21.90 -28.22
N THR A 261 27.87 21.15 -28.98
CA THR A 261 29.10 21.70 -29.57
C THR A 261 28.75 22.94 -30.39
N PRO A 262 29.33 24.12 -30.09
CA PRO A 262 29.06 25.32 -30.88
C PRO A 262 29.40 25.04 -32.34
N ALA A 263 28.45 25.32 -33.24
CA ALA A 263 28.67 25.16 -34.67
C ALA A 263 29.95 25.93 -35.09
N PRO A 264 30.82 25.34 -35.92
CA PRO A 264 32.08 25.98 -36.28
C PRO A 264 31.81 27.31 -36.97
N THR A 265 32.45 28.37 -36.46
CA THR A 265 32.39 29.70 -37.05
C THR A 265 32.83 29.63 -38.53
N PRO A 266 32.03 30.10 -39.49
CA PRO A 266 32.44 30.12 -40.89
C PRO A 266 33.74 30.91 -41.07
N ALA A 267 34.68 30.34 -41.82
CA ALA A 267 35.93 31.01 -42.16
C ALA A 267 35.67 32.28 -42.99
N PRO A 268 36.45 33.36 -42.82
CA PRO A 268 36.28 34.58 -43.62
C PRO A 268 36.60 34.29 -45.10
N ALA A 269 35.62 34.55 -45.97
CA ALA A 269 35.81 34.40 -47.41
C ALA A 269 36.69 35.55 -47.96
N SER A 270 37.71 35.20 -48.75
CA SER A 270 38.48 36.17 -49.55
C SER A 270 37.61 36.78 -50.66
N PRO A 271 37.90 38.02 -51.11
CA PRO A 271 37.06 38.73 -52.06
C PRO A 271 37.17 38.17 -53.48
N ALA A 272 36.03 38.10 -54.17
CA ALA A 272 35.89 37.75 -55.58
C ALA A 272 35.12 38.86 -56.34
N PRO A 273 35.27 38.98 -57.67
CA PRO A 273 35.09 40.26 -58.36
C PRO A 273 33.64 40.69 -58.62
N GLU A 274 33.45 42.00 -58.82
CA GLU A 274 32.19 42.59 -59.28
C GLU A 274 31.74 41.99 -60.63
N VAL A 275 30.48 41.57 -60.71
CA VAL A 275 29.77 41.26 -61.96
C VAL A 275 28.41 41.96 -61.93
N SER A 276 28.04 42.55 -63.07
CA SER A 276 27.01 43.58 -63.19
C SER A 276 25.57 43.12 -62.90
N ALA A 277 24.74 44.07 -62.44
CA ALA A 277 23.35 43.83 -62.04
C ALA A 277 22.37 43.65 -63.24
N PRO A 278 21.37 42.78 -63.12
CA PRO A 278 20.17 42.76 -63.97
C PRO A 278 19.07 43.72 -63.47
N PRO A 279 18.07 44.06 -64.31
CA PRO A 279 17.09 45.14 -64.05
C PRO A 279 16.02 44.82 -62.98
N PRO A 280 15.34 45.84 -62.43
CA PRO A 280 14.36 45.67 -61.35
C PRO A 280 13.09 44.94 -61.81
N THR A 281 12.67 43.95 -61.03
CA THR A 281 11.36 43.30 -61.18
C THR A 281 10.31 44.10 -60.40
N ALA A 282 9.10 44.20 -60.95
CA ALA A 282 8.02 45.02 -60.40
C ALA A 282 7.58 44.60 -58.99
N ILE A 283 7.26 45.59 -58.16
CA ILE A 283 6.76 45.42 -56.78
C ILE A 283 5.27 45.02 -56.84
N PRO A 284 4.85 43.90 -56.21
CA PRO A 284 3.44 43.59 -56.03
C PRO A 284 2.77 44.56 -55.04
N GLU A 285 1.55 44.95 -55.36
CA GLU A 285 0.70 45.87 -54.60
C GLU A 285 0.35 45.31 -53.20
N PRO A 286 0.33 46.12 -52.12
CA PRO A 286 0.04 45.65 -50.77
C PRO A 286 -1.45 45.30 -50.61
N ILE A 287 -1.73 44.07 -50.20
CA ILE A 287 -3.07 43.59 -49.88
C ILE A 287 -3.60 44.34 -48.64
N PRO A 288 -4.84 44.87 -48.64
CA PRO A 288 -5.41 45.54 -47.48
C PRO A 288 -5.51 44.61 -46.26
N ALA A 289 -5.00 45.05 -45.11
CA ALA A 289 -5.15 44.34 -43.86
C ALA A 289 -6.62 44.34 -43.40
N THR A 290 -7.18 43.15 -43.14
CA THR A 290 -8.47 43.02 -42.46
C THR A 290 -8.33 43.43 -40.99
N PRO A 291 -9.28 44.18 -40.41
CA PRO A 291 -9.22 44.57 -39.02
C PRO A 291 -9.44 43.35 -38.11
N VAL A 292 -8.41 43.01 -37.32
CA VAL A 292 -8.52 41.99 -36.28
C VAL A 292 -9.41 42.53 -35.15
N ALA A 293 -10.38 41.73 -34.72
CA ALA A 293 -11.30 42.09 -33.64
C ALA A 293 -10.53 42.28 -32.30
N PRO A 294 -10.97 43.20 -31.43
CA PRO A 294 -10.33 43.41 -30.14
C PRO A 294 -10.43 42.15 -29.26
N PRO A 295 -9.41 41.87 -28.42
CA PRO A 295 -9.46 40.75 -27.48
C PRO A 295 -10.59 40.95 -26.45
N PRO A 296 -11.22 39.87 -25.95
CA PRO A 296 -12.20 39.98 -24.89
C PRO A 296 -11.57 40.54 -23.60
N PRO A 297 -12.29 41.36 -22.82
CA PRO A 297 -11.75 41.96 -21.61
C PRO A 297 -11.40 40.89 -20.57
N ALA A 298 -10.28 41.10 -19.87
CA ALA A 298 -9.85 40.25 -18.78
C ALA A 298 -10.93 40.19 -17.68
N SER A 299 -11.24 38.99 -17.20
CA SER A 299 -12.13 38.79 -16.06
C SER A 299 -11.53 39.47 -14.82
N ALA A 300 -12.21 40.47 -14.30
CA ALA A 300 -11.81 41.15 -13.07
C ALA A 300 -11.83 40.17 -11.87
N PRO A 301 -10.94 40.34 -10.88
CA PRO A 301 -10.98 39.54 -9.66
C PRO A 301 -12.31 39.75 -8.94
N GLN A 302 -13.04 38.67 -8.69
CA GLN A 302 -14.26 38.73 -7.89
C GLN A 302 -13.88 38.99 -6.43
N THR A 303 -14.15 40.22 -5.96
CA THR A 303 -14.16 40.53 -4.54
C THR A 303 -15.37 39.85 -3.89
N SER A 304 -15.14 38.72 -3.21
CA SER A 304 -16.13 38.09 -2.35
C SER A 304 -16.42 39.01 -1.16
N THR A 305 -17.56 39.69 -1.18
CA THR A 305 -18.07 40.41 -0.01
C THR A 305 -18.54 39.41 1.06
N PRO A 306 -18.23 39.63 2.35
CA PRO A 306 -18.72 38.76 3.41
C PRO A 306 -20.23 38.94 3.61
N GLN A 307 -21.00 37.87 3.41
CA GLN A 307 -22.42 37.84 3.72
C GLN A 307 -22.63 37.63 5.24
N PRO A 308 -23.31 38.54 5.95
CA PRO A 308 -23.62 38.36 7.36
C PRO A 308 -24.80 37.39 7.51
N SER A 309 -24.50 36.12 7.78
CA SER A 309 -25.53 35.13 8.15
C SER A 309 -25.81 35.22 9.65
N ALA A 310 -27.08 35.42 10.00
CA ALA A 310 -27.54 35.58 11.39
C ALA A 310 -27.33 34.28 12.22
N PRO A 311 -27.16 34.40 13.55
CA PRO A 311 -26.98 33.24 14.42
C PRO A 311 -28.27 32.39 14.53
N PRO A 312 -28.17 31.05 14.57
CA PRO A 312 -29.29 30.21 15.00
C PRO A 312 -29.60 30.48 16.47
N ALA A 313 -30.89 30.59 16.80
CA ALA A 313 -31.32 30.79 18.18
C ALA A 313 -31.02 29.55 19.04
N ILE A 314 -30.48 29.78 20.23
CA ILE A 314 -30.36 28.75 21.27
C ILE A 314 -31.76 28.50 21.81
N GLN A 315 -32.28 27.29 21.64
CA GLN A 315 -33.47 26.84 22.38
C GLN A 315 -33.02 25.94 23.53
N GLU A 316 -32.77 26.56 24.68
CA GLU A 316 -32.73 25.83 25.94
C GLU A 316 -34.09 25.13 26.15
N ASN A 317 -34.06 23.84 26.45
CA ASN A 317 -35.22 23.20 27.09
C ASN A 317 -34.76 22.13 28.08
N SER A 318 -34.12 22.59 29.15
CA SER A 318 -33.78 21.78 30.32
C SER A 318 -34.97 21.72 31.28
N ALA A 319 -35.68 20.59 31.33
CA ALA A 319 -36.64 20.29 32.40
C ALA A 319 -36.65 18.79 32.76
N SER A 320 -36.48 18.52 34.05
CA SER A 320 -36.21 17.24 34.71
C SER A 320 -37.13 16.04 34.40
N PRO A 321 -36.63 14.80 34.61
CA PRO A 321 -37.47 13.64 34.92
C PRO A 321 -37.68 13.47 36.44
N ASN A 322 -38.94 13.28 36.87
CA ASN A 322 -39.43 12.42 37.98
C ASN A 322 -40.67 13.01 38.68
N GLY A 323 -41.80 12.29 38.67
CA GLY A 323 -43.01 12.70 39.40
C GLY A 323 -44.29 11.92 39.08
N PHE A 324 -44.52 10.83 39.82
CA PHE A 324 -45.75 10.04 40.04
C PHE A 324 -47.10 10.39 39.37
N ALA A 325 -47.67 9.37 38.72
CA ALA A 325 -49.06 8.84 38.83
C ALA A 325 -50.30 9.75 38.70
N SER A 326 -51.17 9.45 37.71
CA SER A 326 -52.62 9.17 37.85
C SER A 326 -53.25 8.72 36.51
N ALA A 327 -54.43 8.08 36.56
CA ALA A 327 -55.10 7.48 35.39
C ALA A 327 -56.39 8.26 34.96
N PRO A 328 -57.36 7.67 34.21
CA PRO A 328 -57.88 8.12 32.89
C PRO A 328 -59.20 8.97 33.01
N PRO A 329 -60.07 9.25 31.97
CA PRO A 329 -60.18 8.68 30.60
C PRO A 329 -60.68 9.62 29.42
N GLN A 330 -60.99 8.98 28.27
CA GLN A 330 -62.03 9.28 27.23
C GLN A 330 -61.73 9.90 25.82
N LEU A 331 -62.09 9.08 24.80
CA LEU A 331 -62.81 9.36 23.52
C LEU A 331 -62.16 10.05 22.27
N GLY A 332 -61.58 9.20 21.39
CA GLY A 332 -61.92 9.05 19.95
C GLY A 332 -61.58 10.14 18.90
N PRO A 333 -61.78 9.90 17.57
CA PRO A 333 -62.14 8.65 16.89
C PRO A 333 -61.21 8.20 15.71
N GLN A 334 -61.37 6.92 15.35
CA GLN A 334 -61.01 6.15 14.14
C GLN A 334 -60.31 6.78 12.90
N ALA A 335 -59.34 6.03 12.35
CA ALA A 335 -59.08 5.90 10.91
C ALA A 335 -58.72 4.43 10.56
N THR A 336 -59.03 4.00 9.32
CA THR A 336 -59.21 2.59 8.90
C THR A 336 -57.95 1.87 8.40
N LEU A 337 -57.90 0.55 8.65
CA LEU A 337 -57.04 -0.44 7.98
C LEU A 337 -57.79 -1.12 6.81
N PRO A 338 -57.15 -1.38 5.66
CA PRO A 338 -57.66 -2.35 4.69
C PRO A 338 -57.24 -3.80 5.08
N SER A 339 -58.17 -4.74 4.95
CA SER A 339 -57.98 -6.15 5.35
C SER A 339 -57.39 -7.03 4.25
N GLN A 340 -56.78 -8.14 4.67
CA GLN A 340 -56.30 -9.21 3.79
C GLN A 340 -57.45 -10.01 3.17
N THR A 341 -57.20 -10.67 2.04
CA THR A 341 -58.03 -11.76 1.50
C THR A 341 -57.18 -13.02 1.35
N VAL A 342 -57.68 -14.14 1.88
CA VAL A 342 -57.05 -15.47 1.83
C VAL A 342 -57.99 -16.44 1.10
N ALA A 343 -57.44 -17.30 0.24
CA ALA A 343 -58.11 -18.52 -0.22
C ALA A 343 -57.08 -19.61 -0.61
N PRO A 344 -57.15 -20.82 -0.01
CA PRO A 344 -56.34 -22.01 -0.38
C PRO A 344 -57.27 -23.10 -1.02
N PRO A 345 -56.90 -24.40 -1.11
CA PRO A 345 -55.60 -25.07 -1.33
C PRO A 345 -55.63 -26.02 -2.57
N SER A 346 -54.49 -26.64 -2.95
CA SER A 346 -54.45 -28.07 -3.39
C SER A 346 -53.07 -28.64 -3.78
N GLN A 347 -52.84 -29.87 -3.30
CA GLN A 347 -52.12 -31.01 -3.93
C GLN A 347 -50.58 -31.06 -4.03
N THR A 348 -50.04 -32.03 -3.26
CA THR A 348 -48.78 -32.74 -3.40
C THR A 348 -48.74 -33.63 -4.66
N PRO A 349 -47.56 -33.84 -5.27
CA PRO A 349 -47.17 -35.18 -5.74
C PRO A 349 -45.94 -35.76 -5.00
N ALA A 350 -45.83 -37.08 -5.02
CA ALA A 350 -44.81 -37.88 -4.34
C ALA A 350 -43.44 -37.90 -5.09
N PRO A 351 -42.34 -38.33 -4.45
CA PRO A 351 -41.07 -38.58 -5.15
C PRO A 351 -41.12 -39.87 -5.97
N GLU A 352 -40.54 -39.87 -7.17
CA GLU A 352 -40.40 -41.06 -8.01
C GLU A 352 -38.96 -41.59 -7.99
N GLU A 353 -38.85 -42.90 -7.80
CA GLU A 353 -37.61 -43.68 -7.71
C GLU A 353 -37.39 -44.45 -9.01
N ALA A 354 -36.26 -44.23 -9.68
CA ALA A 354 -35.79 -45.09 -10.77
C ALA A 354 -34.25 -45.17 -10.76
N ALA A 355 -33.73 -46.40 -10.78
CA ALA A 355 -32.32 -46.71 -10.55
C ALA A 355 -31.57 -47.04 -11.88
N PRO A 356 -30.42 -47.76 -11.93
CA PRO A 356 -29.27 -47.28 -12.69
C PRO A 356 -28.95 -48.08 -13.98
N ALA A 357 -28.06 -47.55 -14.81
CA ALA A 357 -27.52 -48.24 -16.00
C ALA A 357 -25.99 -48.38 -15.98
N THR A 358 -25.55 -49.59 -15.64
CA THR A 358 -24.30 -50.28 -16.07
C THR A 358 -24.17 -50.31 -17.62
N THR A 359 -23.04 -50.47 -18.33
CA THR A 359 -21.62 -50.88 -18.06
C THR A 359 -20.77 -50.58 -19.35
N PRO A 360 -19.56 -51.14 -19.62
CA PRO A 360 -18.25 -50.47 -19.55
C PRO A 360 -17.61 -50.23 -20.96
N PRO A 361 -16.29 -49.99 -21.05
CA PRO A 361 -15.46 -51.10 -21.55
C PRO A 361 -14.17 -51.37 -20.76
N VAL A 362 -13.68 -52.62 -20.88
CA VAL A 362 -12.54 -53.20 -20.14
C VAL A 362 -11.38 -53.52 -21.10
N THR A 363 -10.18 -53.65 -20.51
CA THR A 363 -8.91 -54.22 -21.02
C THR A 363 -8.12 -53.38 -22.04
N ARG A 364 -6.77 -53.41 -22.09
CA ARG A 364 -5.75 -54.27 -21.41
C ARG A 364 -4.59 -53.45 -20.79
N GLN A 365 -3.87 -54.11 -19.86
CA GLN A 365 -2.39 -54.24 -19.69
C GLN A 365 -1.48 -53.07 -20.16
N GLN A 366 -0.39 -52.70 -19.46
CA GLN A 366 0.61 -53.64 -18.93
C GLN A 366 1.50 -53.00 -17.83
N GLU A 367 1.80 -53.78 -16.79
CA GLU A 367 2.88 -53.52 -15.82
C GLU A 367 4.24 -53.82 -16.49
N PRO A 368 5.34 -53.13 -16.12
CA PRO A 368 6.31 -53.86 -15.29
C PRO A 368 7.08 -53.02 -14.25
N SER A 369 7.23 -53.62 -13.07
CA SER A 369 8.47 -53.75 -12.27
C SER A 369 9.43 -52.56 -12.08
N ALA A 370 9.68 -52.24 -10.80
CA ALA A 370 10.90 -51.54 -10.37
C ALA A 370 12.18 -52.38 -10.63
N PRO A 371 13.36 -51.72 -10.65
CA PRO A 371 14.34 -52.12 -9.64
C PRO A 371 15.14 -50.96 -8.99
N GLN A 372 15.42 -51.16 -7.70
CA GLN A 372 16.67 -50.87 -6.96
C GLN A 372 17.39 -49.50 -7.09
N SER A 373 17.32 -48.75 -5.99
CA SER A 373 18.46 -48.34 -5.16
C SER A 373 19.85 -48.20 -5.82
N ALA A 374 20.35 -46.96 -5.89
CA ALA A 374 21.79 -46.67 -5.91
C ALA A 374 22.09 -45.28 -5.30
N ALA A 375 22.79 -45.30 -4.16
CA ALA A 375 23.62 -44.21 -3.65
C ALA A 375 24.77 -44.87 -2.84
N PRO A 376 25.92 -44.21 -2.59
CA PRO A 376 26.40 -42.93 -3.12
C PRO A 376 27.66 -43.09 -3.99
N SER A 377 28.28 -42.00 -4.43
CA SER A 377 29.64 -42.02 -4.98
C SER A 377 30.40 -40.76 -4.61
N THR A 378 31.19 -40.84 -3.54
CA THR A 378 32.25 -39.89 -3.20
C THR A 378 33.51 -40.28 -3.99
N PRO A 379 34.25 -39.32 -4.53
CA PRO A 379 35.71 -39.37 -4.45
C PRO A 379 36.24 -38.26 -3.55
N ALA A 380 37.22 -38.59 -2.72
CA ALA A 380 37.87 -37.64 -1.81
C ALA A 380 39.06 -36.91 -2.47
N ALA A 381 39.41 -35.75 -1.90
CA ALA A 381 40.71 -35.09 -1.93
C ALA A 381 41.33 -34.72 -3.29
N SER A 382 41.59 -33.42 -3.51
CA SER A 382 42.92 -32.84 -3.20
C SER A 382 42.95 -31.32 -3.44
N GLY A 383 43.87 -30.60 -2.78
CA GLY A 383 44.28 -29.25 -3.19
C GLY A 383 43.65 -28.07 -2.44
N ALA A 384 44.24 -27.70 -1.29
CA ALA A 384 44.22 -26.31 -0.83
C ALA A 384 45.28 -25.49 -1.59
N PRO A 385 45.07 -24.16 -1.71
CA PRO A 385 46.18 -23.23 -1.51
C PRO A 385 45.88 -22.29 -0.33
N GLU A 386 46.86 -22.15 0.56
CA GLU A 386 46.84 -21.14 1.62
C GLU A 386 46.76 -19.73 1.04
N THR A 387 45.97 -18.86 1.67
CA THR A 387 46.17 -17.40 1.60
C THR A 387 46.11 -16.82 3.02
N PRO A 388 46.81 -15.71 3.29
CA PRO A 388 47.37 -15.50 4.63
C PRO A 388 46.36 -14.97 5.65
N ARG A 389 46.41 -15.55 6.84
CA ARG A 389 45.73 -15.04 8.05
C ARG A 389 46.46 -13.78 8.52
N VAL A 390 45.82 -12.62 8.40
CA VAL A 390 46.32 -11.37 8.99
C VAL A 390 45.84 -11.28 10.43
N ASP A 391 46.78 -11.15 11.38
CA ASP A 391 46.47 -10.99 12.81
C ASP A 391 45.81 -9.63 13.11
N PRO A 392 44.87 -9.57 14.06
CA PRO A 392 44.32 -8.31 14.56
C PRO A 392 45.35 -7.57 15.43
N ALA A 393 45.83 -6.43 14.96
CA ALA A 393 46.69 -5.54 15.73
C ALA A 393 45.95 -4.91 16.94
N PRO A 394 46.65 -4.61 18.06
CA PRO A 394 46.02 -4.25 19.32
C PRO A 394 45.49 -2.81 19.37
N SER A 395 44.46 -2.62 20.21
CA SER A 395 43.76 -1.35 20.42
C SER A 395 44.66 -0.23 20.95
N VAL A 396 44.57 0.95 20.34
CA VAL A 396 45.15 2.21 20.87
C VAL A 396 44.08 2.96 21.68
N PRO A 397 44.38 3.47 22.89
CA PRO A 397 43.38 4.06 23.76
C PRO A 397 42.97 5.49 23.37
N THR A 398 41.69 5.79 23.62
CA THR A 398 41.08 7.13 23.49
C THR A 398 41.67 8.13 24.49
N PRO A 399 42.03 9.36 24.10
CA PRO A 399 42.34 10.44 25.03
C PRO A 399 41.09 10.88 25.80
N ALA A 400 41.20 11.07 27.12
CA ALA A 400 40.10 11.55 27.94
C ALA A 400 39.77 13.02 27.65
N HIS A 401 38.51 13.33 27.37
CA HIS A 401 38.05 14.72 27.35
C HIS A 401 38.00 15.28 28.77
N SER A 402 38.82 16.29 29.00
CA SER A 402 38.96 17.00 30.27
C SER A 402 37.69 17.78 30.62
N LYS A 403 37.21 17.53 31.84
CA LYS A 403 36.17 18.28 32.55
C LYS A 403 36.70 19.69 32.89
N SER A 404 36.04 20.75 32.41
CA SER A 404 36.22 22.11 32.92
C SER A 404 34.90 22.65 33.45
N ALA A 405 34.92 23.08 34.71
CA ALA A 405 33.83 23.78 35.37
C ALA A 405 34.40 25.05 36.01
N SER A 406 33.95 26.21 35.53
CA SER A 406 34.07 27.57 36.07
C SER A 406 33.13 28.38 35.15
N ASP A 407 31.98 28.91 35.56
CA ASP A 407 31.66 29.64 36.78
C ASP A 407 32.54 30.90 36.92
N GLU A 408 32.09 32.03 36.37
CA GLU A 408 31.88 33.27 37.14
C GLU A 408 31.00 34.29 36.37
N ALA A 409 30.30 35.11 37.15
CA ALA A 409 29.26 36.09 36.85
C ALA A 409 29.42 37.05 35.65
N SER A 410 28.26 37.48 35.13
CA SER A 410 27.86 38.89 35.27
C SER A 410 26.33 39.09 35.28
N LYS A 411 25.92 40.12 36.03
CA LYS A 411 24.55 40.36 36.51
C LYS A 411 24.08 41.74 36.06
N GLN A 412 23.02 41.82 35.25
CA GLN A 412 22.30 43.08 34.99
C GLN A 412 20.91 42.86 34.39
N GLY A 413 19.88 43.44 35.03
CA GLY A 413 18.51 43.58 34.48
C GLY A 413 17.43 42.81 35.25
N GLY A 414 16.57 43.52 35.98
CA GLY A 414 15.39 42.98 36.69
C GLY A 414 15.50 43.10 38.20
#